data_AF-A0A1H8IZ04-F1
#
_entry.id   AF-A0A1H8IZ04-F1
#
_cell.length_a   1.000
_cell.length_b   1.000
_cell.length_c   1.000
_cell.angle_alpha   90.00
_cell.angle_beta   90.00
_cell.angle_gamma   90.00
#
_symmetry.space_group_name_H-M   'P 1'
#
loop_
_entity.id
_entity.type
_entity.pdbx_description
1 polymer ?
#
loop_
_entity_poly.entity_id
_entity_poly.type
_entity_poly.pdbx_seq_one_letter_code
_entity_poly.pdbx_strand_id
1 'polypeptide(L)'
;MLDWIPLQDLTVNNPKDFDISKCRVWCRPGDPDQLHRIRFDGLARSPGCSFYFYRVPHRMSFKLKGPGHCVVNFAGGSVAMTIRMTGAADPVIGSCLAIIKERISAGGVRAVLLNTDLLIKKGCLFSDDILIQGANQHGLVSLPDKTVIAAKRNRVVVEQRSGSGDLRR
;
A
#
# COMPACT_ATOMS: atom_id res chain seq x y z
N MET A 1 7.91 -25.37 3.35
CA MET A 1 8.48 -24.76 2.14
C MET A 1 7.82 -23.38 2.00
N LEU A 2 8.55 -22.34 1.58
CA LEU A 2 7.97 -21.01 1.40
C LEU A 2 7.17 -21.01 0.10
N ASP A 3 5.87 -20.69 0.14
CA ASP A 3 5.00 -20.86 -1.03
C ASP A 3 4.47 -19.51 -1.54
N TRP A 4 4.62 -19.31 -2.85
CA TRP A 4 3.96 -18.24 -3.57
C TRP A 4 2.55 -18.67 -3.91
N ILE A 5 1.57 -17.87 -3.50
CA ILE A 5 0.17 -18.14 -3.78
C ILE A 5 -0.27 -17.21 -4.92
N PRO A 6 -0.74 -17.75 -6.04
CA PRO A 6 -1.41 -16.96 -7.07
C PRO A 6 -2.54 -16.12 -6.45
N LEU A 7 -2.61 -14.83 -6.79
CA LEU A 7 -3.62 -13.95 -6.21
C LEU A 7 -5.06 -14.42 -6.52
N GLN A 8 -5.23 -15.19 -7.60
CA GLN A 8 -6.52 -15.77 -8.03
C GLN A 8 -7.08 -16.80 -7.02
N ASP A 9 -6.24 -17.36 -6.15
CA ASP A 9 -6.65 -18.34 -5.13
C ASP A 9 -7.15 -17.66 -3.84
N LEU A 10 -7.20 -16.33 -3.82
CA LEU A 10 -7.64 -15.50 -2.70
C LEU A 10 -8.95 -14.76 -3.00
N THR A 11 -9.55 -14.16 -1.97
CA THR A 11 -10.76 -13.36 -2.11
C THR A 11 -10.45 -12.03 -2.81
N VAL A 12 -10.61 -12.01 -4.13
CA VAL A 12 -10.43 -10.83 -4.96
C VAL A 12 -11.75 -10.39 -5.57
N ASN A 13 -12.09 -9.13 -5.33
CA ASN A 13 -13.16 -8.48 -6.06
C ASN A 13 -12.59 -7.96 -7.38
N ASN A 14 -12.86 -8.71 -8.45
CA ASN A 14 -12.28 -8.48 -9.76
C ASN A 14 -13.29 -7.83 -10.73
N PRO A 15 -13.07 -6.58 -11.19
CA PRO A 15 -13.85 -6.02 -12.28
C PRO A 15 -13.47 -6.69 -13.61
N LYS A 16 -14.36 -6.57 -14.60
CA LYS A 16 -14.03 -6.97 -15.98
C LYS A 16 -12.72 -6.27 -16.41
N ASP A 17 -11.86 -6.99 -17.13
CA ASP A 17 -10.57 -6.53 -17.70
C ASP A 17 -9.32 -6.48 -16.77
N PHE A 18 -9.31 -7.23 -15.66
CA PHE A 18 -8.08 -7.46 -14.88
C PHE A 18 -7.61 -8.92 -14.92
N ASP A 19 -6.40 -9.10 -15.47
CA ASP A 19 -5.67 -10.37 -15.52
C ASP A 19 -4.91 -10.60 -14.20
N ILE A 20 -5.57 -11.26 -13.28
CA ILE A 20 -5.06 -11.58 -11.94
C ILE A 20 -3.96 -12.65 -11.95
N SER A 21 -3.83 -13.44 -13.02
CA SER A 21 -2.92 -14.60 -13.09
C SER A 21 -1.44 -14.22 -12.93
N LYS A 22 -1.10 -12.95 -13.20
CA LYS A 22 0.27 -12.41 -13.08
C LYS A 22 0.59 -11.85 -11.70
N CYS A 23 -0.38 -11.78 -10.80
CA CYS A 23 -0.20 -11.24 -9.46
C CYS A 23 0.06 -12.37 -8.47
N ARG A 24 0.98 -12.14 -7.54
CA ARG A 24 1.40 -13.16 -6.57
C ARG A 24 1.46 -12.59 -5.17
N VAL A 25 1.10 -13.43 -4.21
CA VAL A 25 1.21 -13.16 -2.78
C VAL A 25 2.25 -14.10 -2.20
N TRP A 26 3.20 -13.52 -1.48
CA TRP A 26 4.13 -14.29 -0.66
C TRP A 26 3.66 -14.24 0.81
N CYS A 27 3.55 -15.39 1.46
CA CYS A 27 3.26 -15.50 2.89
C CYS A 27 4.03 -16.66 3.54
N ARG A 28 3.98 -16.73 4.87
CA ARG A 28 4.56 -17.87 5.60
C ARG A 28 3.68 -19.12 5.49
N PRO A 29 4.26 -20.33 5.67
CA PRO A 29 3.47 -21.56 5.76
C PRO A 29 2.47 -21.48 6.92
N GLY A 30 1.20 -21.83 6.67
CA GLY A 30 0.12 -21.79 7.67
C GLY A 30 -0.68 -20.48 7.76
N ASP A 31 -0.24 -19.43 7.06
CA ASP A 31 -0.97 -18.17 6.93
C ASP A 31 -2.06 -18.08 5.81
N PRO A 32 -2.22 -19.01 4.84
CA PRO A 32 -3.21 -18.86 3.76
C PRO A 32 -4.64 -18.61 4.25
N ASP A 33 -5.08 -19.31 5.29
CA ASP A 33 -6.42 -19.14 5.85
C ASP A 33 -6.66 -17.73 6.39
N GLN A 34 -5.60 -17.08 6.87
CA GLN A 34 -5.68 -15.71 7.38
C GLN A 34 -5.73 -14.69 6.23
N LEU A 35 -5.19 -15.00 5.05
CA LEU A 35 -5.20 -14.11 3.89
C LEU A 35 -6.62 -13.83 3.37
N HIS A 36 -7.61 -14.68 3.67
CA HIS A 36 -9.02 -14.41 3.40
C HIS A 36 -9.57 -13.18 4.13
N ARG A 37 -8.88 -12.69 5.17
CA ARG A 37 -9.22 -11.44 5.88
C ARG A 37 -8.72 -10.20 5.15
N ILE A 38 -7.90 -10.37 4.12
CA ILE A 38 -7.42 -9.30 3.26
C ILE A 38 -8.33 -9.23 2.04
N ARG A 39 -8.81 -8.02 1.74
CA ARG A 39 -9.55 -7.75 0.51
C ARG A 39 -8.63 -7.17 -0.54
N PHE A 40 -8.64 -7.75 -1.73
CA PHE A 40 -7.98 -7.19 -2.90
C PHE A 40 -9.05 -6.71 -3.89
N ASP A 41 -9.04 -5.43 -4.22
CA ASP A 41 -9.83 -4.83 -5.28
C ASP A 41 -8.86 -4.44 -6.42
N GLY A 42 -8.77 -5.28 -7.45
CA GLY A 42 -8.07 -4.90 -8.69
C GLY A 42 -8.95 -3.93 -9.47
N LEU A 43 -8.41 -2.88 -10.07
CA LEU A 43 -9.10 -2.07 -11.06
C LEU A 43 -8.24 -2.01 -12.32
N ALA A 44 -8.86 -2.15 -13.50
CA ALA A 44 -8.30 -2.02 -14.87
C ALA A 44 -6.78 -2.29 -15.04
N ARG A 45 -6.39 -3.30 -15.84
CA ARG A 45 -5.01 -3.55 -16.32
C ARG A 45 -3.90 -3.23 -15.28
N SER A 46 -3.86 -3.98 -14.18
CA SER A 46 -2.81 -3.89 -13.14
C SER A 46 -1.79 -5.06 -13.20
N PRO A 47 -1.08 -5.30 -14.33
CA PRO A 47 -0.22 -6.48 -14.47
C PRO A 47 1.01 -6.40 -13.55
N GLY A 48 1.47 -7.58 -13.10
CA GLY A 48 2.73 -7.73 -12.38
C GLY A 48 2.78 -7.06 -11.00
N CYS A 49 1.63 -6.97 -10.32
CA CYS A 49 1.60 -6.49 -8.94
C CYS A 49 2.09 -7.58 -7.98
N SER A 50 2.87 -7.17 -6.98
CA SER A 50 3.47 -8.09 -6.01
C SER A 50 3.11 -7.69 -4.58
N PHE A 51 2.69 -8.66 -3.79
CA PHE A 51 2.40 -8.47 -2.37
C PHE A 51 3.24 -9.44 -1.54
N TYR A 52 3.89 -8.90 -0.51
CA TYR A 52 4.76 -9.65 0.38
C TYR A 52 4.27 -9.46 1.82
N PHE A 53 3.83 -10.54 2.46
CA PHE A 53 3.41 -10.54 3.86
C PHE A 53 4.33 -11.43 4.67
N TYR A 54 5.09 -10.84 5.58
CA TYR A 54 5.82 -11.60 6.60
C TYR A 54 4.89 -12.13 7.70
N ARG A 55 3.81 -11.39 7.98
CA ARG A 55 2.71 -11.80 8.85
C ARG A 55 1.43 -11.21 8.29
N VAL A 56 0.35 -11.98 8.35
CA VAL A 56 -0.97 -11.52 7.93
C VAL A 56 -1.56 -10.58 9.00
N PRO A 57 -1.95 -9.35 8.63
CA PRO A 57 -2.54 -8.43 9.59
C PRO A 57 -4.02 -8.70 9.82
N HIS A 58 -4.58 -8.02 10.82
CA HIS A 58 -5.95 -8.24 11.25
C HIS A 58 -6.99 -7.89 10.17
N ARG A 59 -6.82 -6.74 9.50
CA ARG A 59 -7.72 -6.30 8.43
C ARG A 59 -6.97 -5.41 7.43
N MET A 60 -6.94 -5.78 6.16
CA MET A 60 -6.46 -4.86 5.12
C MET A 60 -7.32 -4.88 3.88
N SER A 61 -7.40 -3.74 3.21
CA SER A 61 -7.97 -3.62 1.88
C SER A 61 -6.96 -2.94 0.96
N PHE A 62 -6.74 -3.53 -0.21
CA PHE A 62 -5.90 -2.98 -1.25
C PHE A 62 -6.74 -2.65 -2.47
N LYS A 63 -6.58 -1.44 -2.99
CA LYS A 63 -7.17 -1.02 -4.25
C LYS A 63 -6.07 -0.61 -5.22
N LEU A 64 -5.81 -1.46 -6.20
CA LEU A 64 -4.74 -1.25 -7.18
C LEU A 64 -5.32 -0.83 -8.54
N LYS A 65 -4.72 0.19 -9.15
CA LYS A 65 -5.04 0.62 -10.52
C LYS A 65 -3.73 0.88 -11.26
N GLY A 66 -3.39 0.10 -12.27
CA GLY A 66 -2.17 0.25 -13.08
C GLY A 66 -1.04 -0.74 -12.72
N PRO A 67 -0.01 -0.81 -13.58
CA PRO A 67 1.02 -1.86 -13.51
C PRO A 67 2.05 -1.65 -12.39
N GLY A 68 2.68 -2.76 -11.96
CA GLY A 68 3.95 -2.75 -11.22
C GLY A 68 3.90 -2.29 -9.77
N HIS A 69 2.72 -2.21 -9.15
CA HIS A 69 2.58 -1.86 -7.74
C HIS A 69 3.13 -2.95 -6.82
N CYS A 70 3.79 -2.53 -5.73
CA CYS A 70 4.38 -3.45 -4.77
C CYS A 70 4.02 -3.05 -3.33
N VAL A 71 3.60 -4.05 -2.55
CA VAL A 71 3.35 -3.88 -1.10
C VAL A 71 4.20 -4.88 -0.35
N VAL A 72 4.97 -4.39 0.62
CA VAL A 72 5.78 -5.22 1.52
C VAL A 72 5.37 -4.92 2.96
N ASN A 73 4.79 -5.91 3.61
CA ASN A 73 4.27 -5.78 4.96
C ASN A 73 4.99 -6.75 5.91
N PHE A 74 5.72 -6.16 6.86
CA PHE A 74 6.45 -6.84 7.94
C PHE A 74 5.73 -6.74 9.30
N ALA A 75 4.51 -6.22 9.35
CA ALA A 75 3.84 -5.85 10.58
C ALA A 75 3.57 -7.06 11.48
N GLY A 76 4.21 -7.06 12.65
CA GLY A 76 3.99 -8.05 13.70
C GLY A 76 2.79 -7.76 14.62
N GLY A 77 2.00 -6.71 14.37
CA GLY A 77 0.94 -6.19 15.26
C GLY A 77 -0.46 -6.14 14.63
N SER A 78 -1.42 -5.53 15.34
CA SER A 78 -2.77 -5.30 14.82
C SER A 78 -2.75 -4.13 13.84
N VAL A 79 -2.99 -4.45 12.56
CA VAL A 79 -3.01 -3.47 11.47
C VAL A 79 -4.36 -3.56 10.77
N ALA A 80 -5.09 -2.44 10.83
CA ALA A 80 -6.31 -2.16 10.10
C ALA A 80 -6.04 -1.01 9.12
N MET A 81 -5.81 -1.33 7.84
CA MET A 81 -5.44 -0.31 6.83
C MET A 81 -6.14 -0.51 5.49
N THR A 82 -6.49 0.60 4.85
CA THR A 82 -6.91 0.62 3.44
C THR A 82 -5.86 1.36 2.62
N ILE A 83 -5.28 0.71 1.62
CA ILE A 83 -4.26 1.31 0.75
C ILE A 83 -4.78 1.34 -0.68
N ARG A 84 -4.93 2.53 -1.23
CA ARG A 84 -5.25 2.77 -2.64
C ARG A 84 -4.00 3.23 -3.37
N MET A 85 -3.57 2.45 -4.35
CA MET A 85 -2.43 2.76 -5.21
C MET A 85 -2.95 2.97 -6.63
N THR A 86 -2.59 4.10 -7.22
CA THR A 86 -2.97 4.43 -8.60
C THR A 86 -1.72 4.78 -9.39
N GLY A 87 -1.44 3.93 -10.37
CA GLY A 87 -0.56 4.15 -11.51
C GLY A 87 -1.36 4.28 -12.80
N ALA A 88 -0.68 4.64 -13.88
CA ALA A 88 -1.24 4.60 -15.22
C ALA A 88 -0.25 3.92 -16.18
N ALA A 89 -0.71 3.59 -17.38
CA ALA A 89 0.18 3.31 -18.52
C ALA A 89 0.87 4.60 -19.03
N ASP A 90 0.52 5.74 -18.42
CA ASP A 90 1.14 7.04 -18.67
C ASP A 90 2.59 7.00 -18.19
N PRO A 91 3.59 7.33 -19.05
CA PRO A 91 4.99 7.40 -18.66
C PRO A 91 5.26 8.37 -17.49
N VAL A 92 4.35 9.29 -17.20
CA VAL A 92 4.46 10.26 -16.10
C VAL A 92 4.07 9.65 -14.75
N ILE A 93 3.18 8.66 -14.71
CA ILE A 93 2.66 8.08 -13.45
C ILE A 93 3.23 6.66 -13.27
N GLY A 94 4.37 6.60 -12.58
CA GLY A 94 5.06 5.35 -12.27
C GLY A 94 4.38 4.48 -11.21
N SER A 95 4.97 3.32 -10.95
CA SER A 95 4.52 2.41 -9.90
C SER A 95 4.72 3.00 -8.50
N CYS A 96 3.80 2.66 -7.59
CA CYS A 96 3.91 2.97 -6.17
C CYS A 96 4.51 1.76 -5.40
N LEU A 97 5.30 2.04 -4.38
CA LEU A 97 5.80 1.07 -3.40
C LEU A 97 5.31 1.43 -2.00
N ALA A 98 4.68 0.48 -1.31
CA ALA A 98 4.29 0.62 0.10
C ALA A 98 5.06 -0.37 0.97
N ILE A 99 5.87 0.14 1.90
CA ILE A 99 6.61 -0.66 2.88
C ILE A 99 6.09 -0.35 4.28
N ILE A 100 5.56 -1.36 4.96
CA ILE A 100 5.10 -1.30 6.33
C ILE A 100 6.05 -2.16 7.17
N LYS A 101 6.84 -1.54 8.06
CA LYS A 101 7.79 -2.25 8.90
C LYS A 101 7.11 -2.97 10.08
N GLU A 102 7.92 -3.64 10.88
CA GLU A 102 7.47 -4.43 12.04
C GLU A 102 6.96 -3.56 13.20
N ARG A 103 6.23 -4.19 14.13
CA ARG A 103 5.71 -3.58 15.37
C ARG A 103 4.85 -2.34 15.12
N ILE A 104 4.10 -2.32 14.03
CA ILE A 104 3.12 -1.27 13.74
C ILE A 104 1.78 -1.63 14.35
N SER A 105 1.14 -0.60 14.91
CA SER A 105 -0.24 -0.64 15.36
C SER A 105 -1.02 0.45 14.63
N ALA A 106 -2.08 0.06 13.95
CA ALA A 106 -2.89 0.98 13.16
C ALA A 106 -4.37 0.60 13.24
N GLY A 107 -5.21 1.52 13.72
CA GLY A 107 -6.66 1.44 13.63
C GLY A 107 -7.15 2.31 12.47
N GLY A 108 -7.90 1.75 11.52
CA GLY A 108 -8.62 2.54 10.50
C GLY A 108 -7.79 3.46 9.58
N VAL A 109 -6.50 3.22 9.35
CA VAL A 109 -5.67 4.13 8.54
C VAL A 109 -6.00 3.99 7.05
N ARG A 110 -6.11 5.12 6.36
CA ARG A 110 -6.31 5.19 4.90
C ARG A 110 -5.09 5.79 4.24
N ALA A 111 -4.55 5.12 3.23
CA ALA A 111 -3.47 5.64 2.40
C ALA A 111 -3.95 5.79 0.95
N VAL A 112 -3.74 6.97 0.37
CA VAL A 112 -4.00 7.23 -1.05
C VAL A 112 -2.70 7.65 -1.72
N LEU A 113 -2.19 6.76 -2.57
CA LEU A 113 -0.88 6.87 -3.22
C LEU A 113 -1.07 7.00 -4.73
N LEU A 114 -0.66 8.15 -5.26
CA LEU A 114 -0.60 8.43 -6.69
C LEU A 114 0.84 8.83 -7.00
N ASN A 115 1.53 8.02 -7.82
CA ASN A 115 2.97 8.17 -8.07
C ASN A 115 3.79 8.43 -6.78
N THR A 116 3.46 7.72 -5.69
CA THR A 116 4.02 7.98 -4.36
C THR A 116 4.48 6.71 -3.69
N ASP A 117 5.68 6.75 -3.15
CA ASP A 117 6.20 5.70 -2.26
C ASP A 117 5.84 6.01 -0.81
N LEU A 118 5.35 4.98 -0.11
CA LEU A 118 5.05 5.04 1.31
C LEU A 118 6.01 4.14 2.09
N LEU A 119 6.73 4.73 3.04
CA LEU A 119 7.52 3.99 4.02
C LEU A 119 7.01 4.31 5.42
N ILE A 120 6.49 3.30 6.11
CA ILE A 120 6.19 3.38 7.54
C ILE A 120 7.29 2.62 8.29
N LYS A 121 8.09 3.34 9.08
CA LYS A 121 9.17 2.74 9.88
C LYS A 121 8.61 1.96 11.07
N LYS A 122 9.47 1.19 11.74
CA LYS A 122 9.07 0.29 12.83
C LYS A 122 8.51 1.05 14.03
N GLY A 123 7.61 0.41 14.79
CA GLY A 123 7.15 0.95 16.08
C GLY A 123 6.22 2.17 15.99
N CYS A 124 5.68 2.50 14.83
CA CYS A 124 4.67 3.56 14.71
C CYS A 124 3.32 3.09 15.27
N LEU A 125 2.65 4.00 15.98
CA LEU A 125 1.28 3.87 16.44
C LEU A 125 0.43 4.92 15.71
N PHE A 126 -0.58 4.45 14.98
CA PHE A 126 -1.57 5.31 14.34
C PHE A 126 -2.87 5.25 15.14
N SER A 127 -3.41 6.44 15.43
CA SER A 127 -4.78 6.56 15.90
C SER A 127 -5.76 6.23 14.78
N ASP A 128 -7.05 6.20 15.11
CA ASP A 128 -8.12 5.96 14.16
C ASP A 128 -8.22 7.11 13.14
N ASP A 129 -8.75 6.79 11.96
CA ASP A 129 -9.08 7.74 10.88
C ASP A 129 -7.93 8.57 10.28
N ILE A 130 -6.68 8.17 10.50
CA ILE A 130 -5.53 8.81 9.85
C ILE A 130 -5.59 8.66 8.33
N LEU A 131 -5.41 9.77 7.62
CA LEU A 131 -5.23 9.82 6.17
C LEU A 131 -3.78 10.10 5.82
N ILE A 132 -3.17 9.18 5.07
CA ILE A 132 -1.86 9.37 4.42
C ILE A 132 -2.12 9.66 2.95
N GLN A 133 -1.87 10.91 2.54
CA GLN A 133 -2.08 11.35 1.16
C GLN A 133 -0.75 11.64 0.48
N GLY A 134 -0.43 10.85 -0.53
CA GLY A 134 0.85 10.94 -1.24
C GLY A 134 0.92 12.03 -2.30
N ALA A 135 -0.22 12.40 -2.88
CA ALA A 135 -0.30 13.48 -3.86
C ALA A 135 -1.67 14.15 -3.85
N ASN A 136 -1.73 15.33 -4.45
CA ASN A 136 -3.00 15.94 -4.82
C ASN A 136 -3.62 15.09 -5.94
N GLN A 137 -4.86 14.64 -5.75
CA GLN A 137 -5.55 13.77 -6.72
C GLN A 137 -5.85 14.48 -8.05
N HIS A 138 -5.59 15.79 -8.10
CA HIS A 138 -5.72 16.66 -9.26
C HIS A 138 -4.43 17.47 -9.43
N GLY A 139 -4.06 17.74 -10.68
CA GLY A 139 -2.91 18.57 -11.01
C GLY A 139 -3.14 20.03 -10.66
N LEU A 140 -2.17 20.66 -10.01
CA LEU A 140 -2.11 22.10 -9.90
C LEU A 140 -1.36 22.64 -11.12
N VAL A 141 -1.98 23.58 -11.82
CA VAL A 141 -1.45 24.15 -13.06
C VAL A 141 -1.08 25.60 -12.83
N SER A 142 0.14 25.95 -13.20
CA SER A 142 0.62 27.33 -13.19
C SER A 142 -0.09 28.13 -14.28
N LEU A 143 -0.67 29.29 -13.93
CA LEU A 143 -1.43 30.10 -14.88
C LEU A 143 -0.58 30.75 -15.99
N PRO A 144 0.63 31.27 -15.72
CA PRO A 144 1.46 31.94 -16.73
C PRO A 144 1.99 31.02 -17.84
N ASP A 145 2.44 29.83 -17.48
CA ASP A 145 3.16 28.90 -18.37
C ASP A 145 2.41 27.56 -18.58
N LYS A 146 1.23 27.39 -17.97
CA LYS A 146 0.37 26.19 -18.07
C LYS A 146 1.06 24.89 -17.68
N THR A 147 2.15 24.96 -16.92
CA THR A 147 2.89 23.79 -16.46
C THR A 147 2.24 23.17 -15.22
N VAL A 148 2.37 21.85 -15.06
CA VAL A 148 1.89 21.15 -13.86
C VAL A 148 2.93 21.29 -12.75
N ILE A 149 2.56 21.95 -11.66
CA ILE A 149 3.46 22.27 -10.54
C ILE A 149 3.68 21.04 -9.63
N ALA A 150 2.71 20.13 -9.56
CA ALA A 150 2.67 19.03 -8.59
C ALA A 150 2.89 17.62 -9.21
N ALA A 151 3.59 17.52 -10.34
CA ALA A 151 3.69 16.27 -11.10
C ALA A 151 4.78 15.27 -10.62
N LYS A 152 5.61 15.65 -9.66
CA LYS A 152 6.78 14.83 -9.28
C LYS A 152 6.36 13.59 -8.48
N ARG A 153 7.16 12.53 -8.63
CA ARG A 153 7.09 11.34 -7.76
C ARG A 153 7.31 11.81 -6.32
N ASN A 154 6.39 11.47 -5.43
CA ASN A 154 6.47 11.83 -4.03
C ASN A 154 6.93 10.65 -3.18
N ARG A 155 7.40 10.97 -1.98
CA ARG A 155 7.70 9.97 -0.96
C ARG A 155 7.15 10.44 0.37
N VAL A 156 6.35 9.60 1.00
CA VAL A 156 5.90 9.80 2.38
C VAL A 156 6.67 8.84 3.28
N VAL A 157 7.38 9.40 4.26
CA VAL A 157 8.09 8.62 5.28
C VAL A 157 7.49 8.94 6.64
N VAL A 158 6.88 7.93 7.27
CA VAL A 158 6.48 8.02 8.67
C VAL A 158 7.64 7.50 9.52
N GLU A 159 8.31 8.44 10.18
CA GLU A 159 9.46 8.16 11.01
C GLU A 159 9.07 7.51 12.33
N GLN A 160 9.97 6.68 12.86
CA GLN A 160 9.85 6.21 14.23
C GLN A 160 10.20 7.39 15.15
N ARG A 161 9.41 7.61 16.20
CA ARG A 161 9.81 8.52 17.26
C ARG A 161 11.07 7.95 17.95
N SER A 162 12.22 8.59 17.74
CA SER A 162 13.44 8.33 18.51
C SER A 162 13.24 8.87 19.92
N GLY A 163 12.97 7.98 20.86
CA GLY A 163 12.85 8.34 22.28
C GLY A 163 14.23 8.40 22.93
N SER A 164 14.79 9.60 23.06
CA SER A 164 15.66 10.00 24.18
C SER A 164 15.01 11.12 25.00
N GLY A 165 13.67 11.23 24.96
CA GLY A 165 12.93 12.18 25.78
C GLY A 165 12.34 11.44 26.96
N ASP A 166 12.96 11.60 28.14
CA ASP A 166 12.35 11.33 29.44
C ASP A 166 10.92 11.90 29.46
N LEU A 167 9.92 11.03 29.45
CA LEU A 167 8.52 11.39 29.69
C LEU A 167 8.24 11.48 31.20
N ARG A 168 9.21 11.97 31.98
CA ARG A 168 9.06 12.37 33.37
C ARG A 168 9.12 13.88 33.45
N ARG A 169 7.98 14.54 33.26
CA ARG A 169 7.65 15.83 33.89
C ARG A 169 6.18 15.82 34.23
#